data_AF-A0A381EFH3-F1
#
_entry.id   AF-A0A381EFH3-F1
#
_cell.length_a   1.000
_cell.length_b   1.000
_cell.length_c   1.000
_cell.angle_alpha   90.00
_cell.angle_beta   90.00
_cell.angle_gamma   90.00
#
_symmetry.space_group_name_H-M   'P 1'
#
loop_
_entity.id
_entity.type
_entity.pdbx_description
1 polymer ?
#
loop_
_entity_poly.entity_id
_entity_poly.type
_entity_poly.pdbx_seq_one_letter_code
_entity_poly.pdbx_strand_id
1 'polypeptide(L)'
;MKIPSRKLTAARLFTASRSDPRAYLYGVLFDYDGDRIVASNSRGFCVIPHTFGANKPTGRALYLLPRGSLGDYCELTDGTLTTYNRRDEEQERYQLFAQDAGKYPHFERLLPTTDAAPQNGQICLISDSLRLLARILPAGCPIQVTVYGDEAENNDVVEVRANDGDNYEELAGMRVILGPTRWTRKEL
;
A
#
# COMPACT_ATOMS: atom_id res chain seq x y z
N MET A 1 10.04 -2.77 17.07
CA MET A 1 10.04 -1.53 16.26
C MET A 1 8.62 -1.01 16.07
N LYS A 2 8.46 0.33 16.13
CA LYS A 2 7.20 1.07 15.95
C LYS A 2 6.92 1.38 14.47
N ILE A 3 5.74 1.04 13.95
CA ILE A 3 5.31 1.46 12.60
C ILE A 3 4.40 2.69 12.71
N PRO A 4 4.66 3.79 11.97
CA PRO A 4 3.83 4.99 12.02
C PRO A 4 2.36 4.73 11.67
N SER A 5 1.45 5.34 12.43
CA SER A 5 0.01 5.09 12.31
C SER A 5 -0.58 5.47 10.95
N ARG A 6 -0.07 6.51 10.29
CA ARG A 6 -0.53 6.92 8.94
C ARG A 6 -0.17 5.90 7.87
N LYS A 7 1.04 5.33 7.92
CA LYS A 7 1.46 4.24 7.01
C LYS A 7 0.53 3.02 7.13
N LEU A 8 0.15 2.65 8.35
CA LEU A 8 -0.80 1.58 8.60
C LEU A 8 -2.25 1.94 8.23
N THR A 9 -2.60 3.22 8.29
CA THR A 9 -3.93 3.71 7.87
C THR A 9 -4.07 3.62 6.35
N ALA A 10 -3.03 3.98 5.61
CA ALA A 10 -2.97 3.77 4.17
C ALA A 10 -3.08 2.29 3.79
N ALA A 11 -2.27 1.42 4.41
CA ALA A 11 -2.26 -0.02 4.12
C ALA A 11 -3.64 -0.68 4.34
N ARG A 12 -4.41 -0.22 5.32
CA ARG A 12 -5.77 -0.71 5.62
C ARG A 12 -6.80 -0.49 4.53
N LEU A 13 -6.67 0.57 3.74
CA LEU A 13 -7.66 0.88 2.71
C LEU A 13 -7.74 -0.22 1.65
N PHE A 14 -6.77 -1.13 1.68
CA PHE A 14 -6.65 -2.27 0.79
C PHE A 14 -7.07 -3.59 1.44
N THR A 15 -7.48 -3.63 2.73
CA THR A 15 -7.85 -4.88 3.40
C THR A 15 -9.33 -5.26 3.26
N ALA A 16 -9.61 -6.57 3.17
CA ALA A 16 -10.95 -7.14 3.04
C ALA A 16 -11.43 -7.83 4.32
N SER A 17 -12.70 -8.24 4.30
CA SER A 17 -13.26 -9.10 5.34
C SER A 17 -12.51 -10.44 5.39
N ARG A 18 -12.30 -10.97 6.61
CA ARG A 18 -11.73 -12.30 6.85
C ARG A 18 -12.53 -13.44 6.19
N SER A 19 -13.80 -13.20 5.87
CA SER A 19 -14.69 -14.18 5.23
C SER A 19 -14.57 -14.24 3.70
N ASP A 20 -13.80 -13.35 3.06
CA ASP A 20 -13.57 -13.44 1.61
C ASP A 20 -12.55 -14.56 1.33
N PRO A 21 -12.86 -15.57 0.50
CA PRO A 21 -11.89 -16.61 0.12
C PRO A 21 -10.67 -16.05 -0.62
N ARG A 22 -10.75 -14.80 -1.12
CA ARG A 22 -9.64 -14.04 -1.70
C ARG A 22 -9.01 -13.06 -0.72
N ALA A 23 -9.20 -13.22 0.59
CA ALA A 23 -8.63 -12.34 1.62
C ALA A 23 -7.11 -12.15 1.48
N TYR A 24 -6.38 -13.12 0.91
CA TYR A 24 -4.96 -12.99 0.58
C TYR A 24 -4.65 -11.87 -0.43
N LEU A 25 -5.58 -11.55 -1.36
CA LEU A 25 -5.48 -10.40 -2.28
C LEU A 25 -5.73 -9.05 -1.58
N TYR A 26 -6.09 -9.09 -0.30
CA TYR A 26 -6.41 -7.94 0.52
C TYR A 26 -5.59 -7.95 1.82
N GLY A 27 -4.41 -8.57 1.80
CA GLY A 27 -3.48 -8.60 2.92
C GLY A 27 -2.50 -7.43 2.88
N VAL A 28 -1.72 -7.31 3.95
CA VAL A 28 -0.56 -6.41 3.99
C VAL A 28 0.69 -7.26 4.04
N LEU A 29 1.47 -7.18 2.97
CA LEU A 29 2.75 -7.85 2.83
C LEU A 29 3.85 -6.96 3.40
N PHE A 30 4.63 -7.50 4.32
CA PHE A 30 5.82 -6.87 4.85
C PHE A 30 7.00 -7.47 4.10
N ASP A 31 7.60 -6.67 3.23
CA ASP A 31 8.80 -7.03 2.49
C ASP A 31 10.01 -6.49 3.25
N TYR A 32 10.55 -7.31 4.14
CA TYR A 32 11.63 -6.92 5.02
C TYR A 32 12.90 -6.68 4.21
N ASP A 33 13.20 -7.53 3.23
CA ASP A 33 14.40 -7.37 2.39
C ASP A 33 14.34 -6.09 1.55
N GLY A 34 13.15 -5.71 1.07
CA GLY A 34 12.91 -4.48 0.32
C GLY A 34 12.64 -3.23 1.15
N ASP A 35 12.67 -3.31 2.49
CA ASP A 35 12.31 -2.22 3.44
C ASP A 35 11.03 -1.48 3.06
N ARG A 36 9.96 -2.25 2.85
CA ARG A 36 8.67 -1.71 2.44
C ARG A 36 7.49 -2.53 2.93
N ILE A 37 6.37 -1.84 3.12
CA ILE A 37 5.06 -2.42 3.36
C ILE A 37 4.29 -2.32 2.05
N VAL A 38 3.67 -3.42 1.62
CA VAL A 38 2.88 -3.50 0.40
C VAL A 38 1.47 -3.92 0.77
N ALA A 39 0.49 -3.08 0.43
CA ALA A 39 -0.91 -3.41 0.60
C ALA A 39 -1.56 -3.51 -0.78
N SER A 40 -2.24 -4.62 -1.04
CA SER A 40 -2.97 -4.83 -2.28
C SER A 40 -4.44 -4.96 -1.96
N ASN A 41 -5.29 -4.52 -2.89
CA ASN A 41 -6.62 -5.04 -3.02
C ASN A 41 -6.74 -5.65 -4.41
N SER A 42 -7.86 -6.32 -4.70
CA SER A 42 -8.15 -6.88 -6.03
C SER A 42 -8.08 -5.87 -7.21
N ARG A 43 -7.83 -4.59 -6.95
CA ARG A 43 -7.97 -3.49 -7.89
C ARG A 43 -6.81 -2.48 -7.88
N GLY A 44 -5.71 -2.73 -7.16
CA GLY A 44 -4.56 -1.82 -7.08
C GLY A 44 -3.62 -2.13 -5.92
N PHE A 45 -2.44 -1.50 -5.95
CA PHE A 45 -1.37 -1.72 -4.96
C PHE A 45 -0.91 -0.41 -4.36
N CYS A 46 -0.50 -0.48 -3.11
CA CYS A 46 0.08 0.61 -2.37
C CYS A 46 1.42 0.15 -1.81
N VAL A 47 2.49 0.83 -2.19
CA VAL A 47 3.85 0.56 -1.75
C VAL A 47 4.27 1.68 -0.81
N ILE A 48 4.60 1.31 0.42
CA ILE A 48 4.91 2.23 1.50
C ILE A 48 6.34 1.94 1.97
N PRO A 49 7.32 2.81 1.67
CA PRO A 49 8.67 2.64 2.19
C PRO A 49 8.66 2.62 3.72
N HIS A 50 9.35 1.65 4.32
CA HIS A 50 9.46 1.55 5.76
C HIS A 50 10.70 0.75 6.17
N THR A 51 11.61 1.40 6.88
CA THR A 51 12.78 0.76 7.46
C THR A 51 12.40 0.02 8.72
N PHE A 52 12.43 -1.32 8.70
CA PHE A 52 12.05 -2.18 9.84
C PHE A 52 13.17 -2.33 10.91
N GLY A 53 14.32 -1.71 10.68
CA GLY A 53 15.48 -1.71 11.59
C GLY A 53 16.30 -2.98 11.54
N ALA A 54 17.40 -3.01 12.32
CA ALA A 54 18.41 -4.07 12.26
C ALA A 54 17.90 -5.45 12.70
N ASN A 55 16.90 -5.50 13.59
CA ASN A 55 16.38 -6.75 14.17
C ASN A 55 15.14 -7.27 13.44
N LYS A 56 14.93 -6.88 12.18
CA LYS A 56 13.81 -7.36 11.37
C LYS A 56 14.03 -8.82 10.93
N PRO A 57 12.96 -9.60 10.73
CA PRO A 57 13.05 -10.89 10.03
C PRO A 57 13.61 -10.71 8.61
N THR A 58 14.12 -11.79 8.02
CA THR A 58 14.49 -11.83 6.59
C THR A 58 13.32 -12.28 5.73
N GLY A 59 13.33 -11.92 4.45
CA GLY A 59 12.30 -12.35 3.51
C GLY A 59 11.02 -11.53 3.60
N ARG A 60 9.89 -12.21 3.45
CA ARG A 60 8.56 -11.58 3.31
C ARG A 60 7.55 -12.29 4.18
N ALA A 61 6.66 -11.51 4.81
CA ALA A 61 5.57 -12.02 5.61
C ALA A 61 4.24 -11.39 5.18
N LEU A 62 3.25 -12.24 4.88
CA LEU A 62 1.89 -11.77 4.61
C LEU A 62 1.09 -11.75 5.91
N TYR A 63 0.67 -10.55 6.33
CA TYR A 63 -0.21 -10.36 7.47
C TYR A 63 -1.64 -10.06 7.01
N LEU A 64 -2.59 -10.89 7.44
CA LEU A 64 -4.01 -10.68 7.19
C LEU A 64 -4.61 -9.83 8.31
N LEU A 65 -4.64 -8.53 8.07
CA LEU A 65 -5.19 -7.53 8.98
C LEU A 65 -6.73 -7.44 8.82
N PRO A 66 -7.52 -7.73 9.87
CA PRO A 66 -8.97 -7.51 9.83
C PRO A 66 -9.31 -6.07 9.45
N ARG A 67 -10.32 -5.91 8.59
CA ARG A 67 -10.93 -4.60 8.31
C ARG A 67 -11.67 -4.10 9.57
N GLY A 68 -10.96 -3.38 10.45
CA GLY A 68 -11.52 -2.81 11.68
C GLY A 68 -10.54 -2.76 12.86
N SER A 69 -9.57 -3.68 12.94
CA SER A 69 -8.58 -3.78 14.04
C SER A 69 -7.42 -2.79 13.93
N LEU A 70 -7.64 -1.78 13.12
CA LEU A 70 -6.66 -0.84 12.64
C LEU A 70 -6.36 0.36 13.52
N GLY A 71 -7.23 0.78 14.44
CA GLY A 71 -7.11 2.06 15.16
C GLY A 71 -5.82 2.23 15.98
N ASP A 72 -4.87 1.36 15.75
CA ASP A 72 -4.16 0.51 16.64
C ASP A 72 -2.71 0.60 16.20
N TYR A 73 -1.85 0.77 17.17
CA TYR A 73 -0.42 0.87 16.95
C TYR A 73 0.13 -0.53 16.61
N CYS A 74 1.08 -0.66 15.68
CA CYS A 74 1.77 -1.94 15.42
C CYS A 74 3.20 -1.92 15.95
N GLU A 75 3.59 -3.02 16.57
CA GLU A 75 4.95 -3.28 16.99
C GLU A 75 5.45 -4.62 16.49
N LEU A 76 6.63 -4.60 15.88
CA LEU A 76 7.35 -5.80 15.48
C LEU A 76 8.42 -6.14 16.53
N THR A 77 8.28 -7.28 17.19
CA THR A 77 9.24 -7.78 18.19
C THR A 77 9.50 -9.25 17.90
N ASP A 78 10.76 -9.62 17.68
CA ASP A 78 11.19 -11.00 17.41
C ASP A 78 10.38 -11.70 16.31
N GLY A 79 10.08 -10.97 15.22
CA GLY A 79 9.28 -11.46 14.09
C GLY A 79 7.78 -11.58 14.34
N THR A 80 7.32 -11.26 15.55
CA THR A 80 5.90 -11.21 15.90
C THR A 80 5.38 -9.78 15.71
N LEU A 81 4.39 -9.62 14.82
CA LEU A 81 3.68 -8.36 14.63
C LEU A 81 2.50 -8.30 15.61
N THR A 82 2.57 -7.39 16.56
CA THR A 82 1.54 -7.14 17.58
C THR A 82 0.77 -5.87 17.24
N THR A 83 -0.55 -5.91 17.31
CA THR A 83 -1.43 -4.74 17.15
C THR A 83 -2.05 -4.36 18.50
N TYR A 84 -2.15 -3.06 18.79
CA TYR A 84 -2.66 -2.53 20.05
C TYR A 84 -3.86 -1.60 19.85
N ASN A 85 -5.01 -1.88 20.45
CA ASN A 85 -6.18 -0.99 20.37
C ASN A 85 -5.94 0.37 21.05
N ARG A 86 -6.25 1.47 20.35
CA ARG A 86 -6.07 2.84 20.86
C ARG A 86 -7.23 3.33 21.72
N ARG A 87 -8.37 2.62 21.75
CA ARG A 87 -9.58 3.02 22.49
C ARG A 87 -9.69 2.50 23.91
N ASP A 88 -8.99 1.42 24.25
CA ASP A 88 -9.05 0.83 25.57
C ASP A 88 -7.65 0.85 26.20
N GLU A 89 -7.50 1.57 27.31
CA GLU A 89 -6.27 1.58 28.13
C GLU A 89 -5.99 0.21 28.78
N GLU A 90 -6.90 -0.75 28.60
CA GLU A 90 -6.70 -2.17 28.86
C GLU A 90 -6.31 -2.90 27.56
N GLN A 91 -5.03 -3.26 27.46
CA GLN A 91 -4.38 -3.79 26.25
C GLN A 91 -4.99 -5.12 25.76
N GLU A 92 -5.90 -5.09 24.79
CA GLU A 92 -6.17 -6.28 23.99
C GLU A 92 -5.05 -6.51 22.98
N ARG A 93 -4.30 -7.61 23.15
CA ARG A 93 -3.22 -8.04 22.25
C ARG A 93 -3.77 -9.01 21.23
N TYR A 94 -3.75 -8.61 19.96
CA TYR A 94 -4.00 -9.52 18.85
C TYR A 94 -2.67 -9.92 18.21
N GLN A 95 -2.37 -11.21 18.21
CA GLN A 95 -1.33 -11.76 17.35
C GLN A 95 -1.90 -11.93 15.94
N LEU A 96 -1.23 -11.33 14.96
CA LEU A 96 -1.61 -11.51 13.57
C LEU A 96 -1.07 -12.83 13.05
N PHE A 97 -1.93 -13.58 12.36
CA PHE A 97 -1.52 -14.79 11.68
C PHE A 97 -0.64 -14.41 10.49
N ALA A 98 0.63 -14.83 10.55
CA ALA A 98 1.53 -14.80 9.40
C ALA A 98 1.19 -15.99 8.49
N GLN A 99 1.05 -15.74 7.20
CA GLN A 99 0.97 -16.77 6.18
C GLN A 99 2.20 -16.73 5.27
N ASP A 100 2.51 -17.85 4.65
CA ASP A 100 3.49 -17.92 3.58
C ASP A 100 3.12 -16.92 2.47
N ALA A 101 4.04 -15.99 2.21
CA ALA A 101 3.91 -14.97 1.18
C ALA A 101 3.92 -15.56 -0.25
N GLY A 102 4.26 -16.84 -0.44
CA GLY A 102 4.27 -17.52 -1.74
C GLY A 102 2.90 -17.57 -2.44
N LYS A 103 1.79 -17.36 -1.71
CA LYS A 103 0.44 -17.23 -2.28
C LYS A 103 0.05 -15.79 -2.63
N TYR A 104 0.84 -14.81 -2.23
CA TYR A 104 0.58 -13.42 -2.55
C TYR A 104 0.95 -13.16 -4.02
N PRO A 105 0.15 -12.38 -4.77
CA PRO A 105 0.49 -12.05 -6.15
C PRO A 105 1.90 -11.47 -6.25
N HIS A 106 2.66 -11.85 -7.29
CA HIS A 106 3.97 -11.25 -7.62
C HIS A 106 3.80 -9.79 -8.05
N PHE A 107 3.56 -8.91 -7.08
CA PHE A 107 3.32 -7.49 -7.28
C PHE A 107 4.56 -6.79 -7.85
N GLU A 108 5.76 -7.37 -7.72
CA GLU A 108 6.99 -6.81 -8.26
C GLU A 108 6.94 -6.66 -9.77
N ARG A 109 6.22 -7.56 -10.46
CA ARG A 109 5.99 -7.47 -11.91
C ARG A 109 5.11 -6.29 -12.32
N LEU A 110 4.38 -5.73 -11.35
CA LEU A 110 3.50 -4.58 -11.53
C LEU A 110 4.16 -3.29 -11.07
N LEU A 111 5.35 -3.38 -10.47
CA LEU A 111 6.11 -2.18 -10.15
C LEU A 111 6.68 -1.61 -11.45
N PRO A 112 6.59 -0.29 -11.65
CA PRO A 112 7.28 0.36 -12.75
C PRO A 112 8.77 0.02 -12.73
N THR A 113 9.31 -0.48 -13.83
CA THR A 113 10.75 -0.59 -14.03
C THR A 113 11.31 0.79 -14.32
N THR A 114 12.49 1.10 -13.78
CA THR A 114 13.17 2.41 -13.91
C THR A 114 13.42 2.86 -15.35
N ASP A 115 13.37 1.94 -16.30
CA ASP A 115 13.64 2.19 -17.72
C ASP A 115 12.40 2.60 -18.53
N ALA A 116 11.21 2.58 -17.92
CA ALA A 116 9.99 3.05 -18.58
C ALA A 116 9.95 4.58 -18.54
N ALA A 117 10.11 5.21 -19.71
CA ALA A 117 10.05 6.66 -19.83
C ALA A 117 8.66 7.18 -19.40
N PRO A 118 8.59 8.15 -18.46
CA PRO A 118 7.33 8.71 -18.03
C PRO A 118 6.63 9.39 -19.22
N GLN A 119 5.39 9.00 -19.50
CA GLN A 119 4.58 9.61 -20.56
C GLN A 119 3.79 10.80 -20.02
N ASN A 120 3.82 11.92 -20.75
CA ASN A 120 3.02 13.10 -20.44
C ASN A 120 1.61 12.96 -21.03
N GLY A 121 0.57 13.19 -20.22
CA GLY A 121 -0.82 13.20 -20.68
C GLY A 121 -1.81 13.61 -19.58
N GLN A 122 -3.01 14.05 -19.96
CA GLN A 122 -4.10 14.24 -19.00
C GLN A 122 -4.76 12.89 -18.70
N ILE A 123 -4.67 12.46 -17.45
CA ILE A 123 -5.35 11.27 -16.96
C ILE A 123 -6.66 11.62 -16.24
N CYS A 124 -7.70 10.84 -16.50
CA CYS A 124 -8.96 10.91 -15.79
C CYS A 124 -9.09 9.70 -14.87
N LEU A 125 -9.02 9.93 -13.56
CA LEU A 125 -9.24 8.89 -12.56
C LEU A 125 -10.73 8.61 -12.39
N ILE A 126 -11.09 7.33 -12.26
CA ILE A 126 -12.47 6.92 -11.97
C ILE A 126 -12.80 7.26 -10.50
N SER A 127 -14.08 7.50 -10.19
CA SER A 127 -14.55 7.92 -8.84
C SER A 127 -14.00 7.06 -7.70
N ASP A 128 -13.94 5.73 -7.86
CA ASP A 128 -13.39 4.85 -6.83
C ASP A 128 -11.90 5.09 -6.56
N SER A 129 -11.11 5.38 -7.60
CA SER A 129 -9.68 5.68 -7.49
C SER A 129 -9.47 7.03 -6.79
N LEU A 130 -10.28 8.03 -7.13
CA LEU A 130 -10.27 9.33 -6.45
C LEU A 130 -10.63 9.19 -4.97
N ARG A 131 -11.67 8.40 -4.65
CA ARG A 131 -12.07 8.13 -3.24
C ARG A 131 -10.99 7.38 -2.47
N LEU A 132 -10.28 6.45 -3.12
CA LEU A 132 -9.16 5.73 -2.51
C LEU A 132 -8.01 6.70 -2.21
N LEU A 133 -7.59 7.50 -3.19
CA LEU A 133 -6.53 8.49 -3.04
C LEU A 133 -6.87 9.53 -1.98
N ALA A 134 -8.10 10.06 -1.96
CA ALA A 134 -8.55 11.04 -0.96
C ALA A 134 -8.60 10.47 0.48
N ARG A 135 -8.58 9.15 0.66
CA ARG A 135 -8.47 8.50 1.97
C ARG A 135 -7.02 8.24 2.39
N ILE A 136 -6.12 8.13 1.41
CA ILE A 136 -4.68 7.92 1.63
C ILE A 136 -3.98 9.25 1.85
N LEU A 137 -4.29 10.22 0.99
CA LEU A 137 -3.63 11.50 0.90
C LEU A 137 -4.47 12.57 1.61
N PRO A 138 -3.86 13.43 2.43
CA PRO A 138 -4.55 14.55 3.06
C PRO A 138 -5.23 15.46 2.03
N ALA A 139 -6.32 16.11 2.44
CA ALA A 139 -6.97 17.10 1.60
C ALA A 139 -5.99 18.21 1.19
N GLY A 140 -5.95 18.54 -0.10
CA GLY A 140 -5.03 19.55 -0.64
C GLY A 140 -3.58 19.10 -0.80
N CYS A 141 -3.25 17.83 -0.50
CA CYS A 141 -1.94 17.26 -0.78
C CYS A 141 -1.68 17.28 -2.30
N PRO A 142 -0.63 17.99 -2.76
CA PRO A 142 -0.23 17.94 -4.16
C PRO A 142 0.13 16.50 -4.53
N ILE A 143 -0.26 16.07 -5.74
CA ILE A 143 0.10 14.74 -6.25
C ILE A 143 0.91 14.85 -7.53
N GLN A 144 1.89 13.97 -7.65
CA GLN A 144 2.56 13.69 -8.90
C GLN A 144 1.98 12.40 -9.46
N VAL A 145 1.67 12.42 -10.75
CA VAL A 145 1.18 11.24 -11.45
C VAL A 145 2.10 10.91 -12.61
N THR A 146 2.51 9.65 -12.68
CA THR A 146 3.38 9.11 -13.72
C THR A 146 2.69 7.93 -14.38
N VAL A 147 2.68 7.89 -15.71
CA VAL A 147 2.14 6.76 -16.48
C VAL A 147 3.30 5.95 -17.06
N TYR A 148 3.23 4.63 -16.89
CA TYR A 148 4.20 3.67 -17.40
C TYR A 148 3.48 2.63 -18.25
N GLY A 149 3.97 2.37 -19.46
CA GLY A 149 3.39 1.36 -20.35
C GLY A 149 3.45 1.74 -21.81
N ASP A 150 2.98 0.81 -22.65
CA ASP A 150 2.81 1.00 -24.09
C ASP A 150 1.31 1.02 -24.39
N GLU A 151 0.84 2.13 -24.98
CA GLU A 151 -0.55 2.28 -25.42
C GLU A 151 -0.97 1.14 -26.37
N ALA A 152 -0.04 0.62 -27.16
CA ALA A 152 -0.31 -0.47 -28.11
C ALA A 152 -0.69 -1.78 -27.42
N GLU A 153 -0.19 -2.01 -26.20
CA GLU A 153 -0.46 -3.24 -25.43
C GLU A 153 -1.57 -3.06 -24.39
N ASN A 154 -2.10 -1.85 -24.22
CA ASN A 154 -3.18 -1.53 -23.29
C ASN A 154 -2.89 -1.95 -21.83
N ASN A 155 -1.61 -1.94 -21.46
CA ASN A 155 -1.08 -2.41 -20.17
C ASN A 155 -0.57 -1.28 -19.28
N ASP A 156 -0.98 -0.04 -19.56
CA ASP A 156 -0.51 1.13 -18.85
C ASP A 156 -0.84 1.06 -17.34
N VAL A 157 0.17 1.25 -16.51
CA VAL A 157 0.06 1.41 -15.07
C VAL A 157 0.32 2.87 -14.69
N VAL A 158 -0.50 3.37 -13.78
CA VAL A 158 -0.39 4.73 -13.25
C VAL A 158 0.14 4.68 -11.84
N GLU A 159 1.23 5.40 -11.61
CA GLU A 159 1.76 5.65 -10.29
C GLU A 159 1.34 7.03 -9.81
N VAL A 160 0.77 7.09 -8.62
CA VAL A 160 0.44 8.33 -7.92
C VAL A 160 1.31 8.46 -6.68
N ARG A 161 1.97 9.60 -6.53
CA ARG A 161 2.80 9.97 -5.38
C ARG A 161 2.33 11.29 -4.78
N ALA A 162 2.51 11.47 -3.48
CA ALA A 162 2.43 12.80 -2.88
C ALA A 162 3.63 13.63 -3.41
N ASN A 163 3.39 14.85 -3.87
CA ASN A 163 4.42 15.74 -4.38
C ASN A 163 4.94 16.67 -3.28
N ASP A 164 6.25 16.92 -3.33
CA ASP A 164 7.13 17.48 -2.31
C ASP A 164 6.62 18.77 -1.65
N GLY A 165 6.07 18.63 -0.45
CA GLY A 165 6.10 19.69 0.55
C GLY A 165 6.35 19.04 1.89
N ASP A 166 7.34 19.55 2.63
CA ASP A 166 7.82 19.09 3.95
C ASP A 166 6.70 18.84 5.01
N ASN A 167 5.46 19.21 4.70
CA ASN A 167 4.26 18.97 5.49
C ASN A 167 3.78 17.52 5.51
N TYR A 168 4.33 16.64 4.67
CA TYR A 168 3.87 15.25 4.51
C TYR A 168 4.99 14.20 4.57
N GLU A 169 6.04 14.43 5.36
CA GLU A 169 7.19 13.49 5.53
C GLU A 169 6.78 12.03 5.79
N GLU A 170 5.70 11.79 6.54
CA GLU A 170 5.22 10.43 6.83
C GLU A 170 4.72 9.67 5.58
N LEU A 171 4.42 10.39 4.50
CA LEU A 171 3.96 9.87 3.21
C LEU A 171 5.08 9.89 2.14
N ALA A 172 6.28 10.34 2.49
CA ALA A 172 7.40 10.43 1.57
C ALA A 172 7.74 9.06 0.95
N GLY A 173 7.89 9.05 -0.39
CA GLY A 173 8.17 7.85 -1.18
C GLY A 173 7.03 6.83 -1.27
N MET A 174 5.87 7.13 -0.69
CA MET A 174 4.68 6.30 -0.82
C MET A 174 4.15 6.35 -2.26
N ARG A 175 3.79 5.18 -2.79
CA ARG A 175 3.34 5.00 -4.18
C ARG A 175 2.02 4.25 -4.22
N VAL A 176 1.05 4.78 -4.95
CA VAL A 176 -0.18 4.07 -5.29
C VAL A 176 -0.12 3.69 -6.76
N ILE A 177 -0.14 2.39 -7.04
CA ILE A 177 -0.09 1.81 -8.39
C ILE A 177 -1.50 1.39 -8.79
N LEU A 178 -1.98 1.96 -9.88
CA LEU A 178 -3.31 1.77 -10.45
C LEU A 178 -3.19 1.12 -11.83
N GLY A 179 -3.91 0.02 -12.06
CA GLY A 179 -3.98 -0.62 -13.38
C GLY A 179 -4.93 0.09 -14.35
N PRO A 180 -5.02 -0.35 -15.62
CA PRO A 180 -5.77 0.32 -16.70
C PRO A 180 -7.25 0.58 -16.37
N THR A 181 -7.90 -0.31 -15.63
CA THR A 181 -9.33 -0.20 -15.28
C THR A 181 -9.64 0.88 -14.25
N ARG A 182 -8.65 1.60 -13.73
CA ARG A 182 -8.80 2.59 -12.65
C ARG A 182 -8.70 4.02 -13.13
N TRP A 183 -8.43 4.24 -14.40
CA TRP A 183 -8.26 5.54 -15.01
C TRP A 183 -8.53 5.43 -16.52
N THR A 184 -8.58 6.57 -17.19
CA THR A 184 -8.70 6.67 -18.65
C THR A 184 -7.81 7.79 -19.12
N ARG A 185 -7.11 7.60 -20.25
CA ARG A 185 -6.34 8.65 -20.90
C ARG A 185 -7.31 9.53 -21.70
N LYS A 186 -7.18 10.85 -21.59
CA LYS A 186 -7.81 11.77 -22.55
C LYS A 186 -6.74 12.25 -23.51
N GLU A 187 -6.95 12.00 -24.78
CA GLU A 187 -6.23 12.71 -25.84
C GLU A 187 -6.62 14.19 -25.77
N LEU A 188 -5.63 15.07 -25.92
CA LEU A 188 -5.80 16.51 -25.99
C LEU A 188 -6.13 16.94 -27.43
#